data_AF-A0A2V9SGC6-F1
#
_entry.id   AF-A0A2V9SGC6-F1
#
_cell.length_a   1.000
_cell.length_b   1.000
_cell.length_c   1.000
_cell.angle_alpha   90.00
_cell.angle_beta   90.00
_cell.angle_gamma   90.00
#
_symmetry.space_group_name_H-M   'P 1'
#
loop_
_entity.id
_entity.type
_entity.pdbx_description
1 polymer ?
#
loop_
_entity_poly.entity_id
_entity_poly.type
_entity_poly.pdbx_seq_one_letter_code
_entity_poly.pdbx_strand_id
1 'polypeptide(L)' 'METITIHKAKTQLSRLIEKACRGEEIVIARGSEPVVRLVPIADKHGGEGWQ' A
#
# COMPACT_ATOMS: atom_id res chain seq x y z
N MET A 1 -6.87 0.02 9.41
CA MET A 1 -7.35 -0.33 8.06
C MET A 1 -8.13 0.86 7.51
N GLU A 2 -7.52 1.64 6.62
CA GLU A 2 -8.14 2.82 5.98
C GLU A 2 -8.60 2.44 4.56
N THR A 3 -9.86 2.68 4.21
CA THR A 3 -10.37 2.44 2.83
C THR A 3 -10.55 3.75 2.10
N ILE A 4 -9.93 3.87 0.91
CA ILE A 4 -9.95 5.09 0.10
C ILE A 4 -10.38 4.79 -1.33
N THR A 5 -11.10 5.70 -1.98
CA THR A 5 -11.50 5.50 -3.37
C THR A 5 -10.32 5.65 -4.32
N ILE A 6 -10.34 4.94 -5.46
CA ILE A 6 -9.36 5.10 -6.56
C ILE A 6 -9.16 6.57 -6.93
N HIS A 7 -10.25 7.33 -6.96
CA HIS A 7 -10.21 8.74 -7.36
C HIS A 7 -9.39 9.60 -6.40
N LYS A 8 -9.49 9.35 -5.09
CA LYS A 8 -8.65 10.03 -4.10
C LYS A 8 -7.23 9.45 -4.09
N ALA A 9 -7.10 8.14 -4.27
CA ALA A 9 -5.80 7.45 -4.25
C ALA A 9 -4.85 7.97 -5.35
N LYS A 10 -5.34 8.13 -6.59
CA LYS A 10 -4.51 8.64 -7.71
C LYS A 10 -3.92 10.03 -7.46
N THR A 11 -4.58 10.87 -6.65
CA THR A 11 -4.13 12.24 -6.36
C THR A 11 -3.08 12.28 -5.25
N GLN A 12 -3.08 11.32 -4.32
CA GLN A 12 -2.19 11.33 -3.14
C GLN A 12 -1.42 10.03 -2.97
N LEU A 13 -1.16 9.31 -4.07
CA LEU A 13 -0.59 7.95 -4.05
C LEU A 13 0.73 7.90 -3.28
N SER A 14 1.62 8.87 -3.50
CA SER A 14 2.91 8.94 -2.80
C SER A 14 2.75 8.93 -1.28
N ARG A 15 1.83 9.75 -0.74
CA ARG A 15 1.54 9.80 0.70
C ARG A 15 0.95 8.49 1.23
N LEU A 16 0.09 7.83 0.45
CA LEU A 16 -0.48 6.53 0.81
C LEU A 16 0.58 5.44 0.86
N ILE A 17 1.54 5.47 -0.08
CA ILE A 17 2.69 4.55 -0.07
C ILE A 17 3.53 4.77 1.20
N GLU A 18 3.83 6.03 1.56
CA GLU A 18 4.59 6.30 2.79
C GLU A 18 3.89 5.80 4.05
N LYS A 19 2.56 5.97 4.14
CA LYS A 19 1.75 5.39 5.22
C LYS A 19 1.86 3.86 5.24
N ALA A 20 1.72 3.22 4.08
CA ALA A 20 1.86 1.76 3.97
C ALA A 20 3.26 1.28 4.39
N CYS A 21 4.32 1.98 3.98
CA CYS A 21 5.69 1.69 4.39
C CYS A 21 5.92 1.83 5.90
N ARG A 22 5.14 2.68 6.59
CA ARG A 22 5.15 2.78 8.07
C ARG A 22 4.35 1.67 8.76
N GLY A 23 3.75 0.76 8.01
CA GLY A 23 2.96 -0.35 8.53
C GLY A 23 1.45 -0.11 8.56
N GLU A 24 0.95 0.99 7.98
CA GLU A 24 -0.49 1.20 7.88
C GLU A 24 -1.10 0.36 6.75
N GLU A 25 -2.15 -0.40 7.06
CA GLU A 25 -2.90 -1.11 6.04
C GLU A 25 -3.94 -0.20 5.36
N ILE A 26 -3.79 0.00 4.05
CA ILE A 26 -4.67 0.84 3.24
C ILE A 26 -5.32 0.01 2.14
N VAL A 27 -6.64 0.07 2.04
CA VAL A 27 -7.44 -0.55 0.98
C VAL A 27 -7.89 0.51 -0.01
N ILE A 28 -7.73 0.25 -1.31
CA ILE A 28 -8.25 1.11 -2.36
C ILE A 28 -9.50 0.46 -2.94
N ALA A 29 -10.59 1.22 -3.02
CA ALA A 29 -11.89 0.79 -3.50
C ALA A 29 -12.31 1.50 -4.79
N ARG A 30 -13.03 0.80 -5.66
CA ARG A 30 -13.78 1.36 -6.78
C ARG A 30 -15.25 1.51 -6.37
N GLY A 31 -15.67 2.73 -6.05
CA GLY A 31 -16.99 2.95 -5.46
C GLY A 31 -17.05 2.30 -4.08
N SER A 32 -17.97 1.35 -3.90
CA SER A 32 -18.12 0.58 -2.65
C SER A 32 -17.31 -0.72 -2.63
N GLU A 33 -16.70 -1.11 -3.75
CA GLU A 33 -16.01 -2.39 -3.89
C GLU A 33 -14.50 -2.23 -3.62
N PRO A 34 -13.92 -2.92 -2.60
CA PRO A 34 -12.48 -2.93 -2.39
C PRO A 34 -11.79 -3.75 -3.49
N VAL A 35 -10.76 -3.18 -4.13
CA VAL A 35 -10.10 -3.81 -5.30
C VAL A 35 -8.62 -4.10 -5.10
N VAL A 36 -7.91 -3.31 -4.30
CA VAL A 36 -6.48 -3.54 -4.00
C VAL A 36 -6.14 -3.11 -2.58
N ARG A 37 -5.01 -3.59 -2.07
CA ARG A 37 -4.47 -3.23 -0.75
C ARG A 37 -3.01 -2.81 -0.88
N LEU A 38 -2.66 -1.67 -0.31
CA LEU A 38 -1.28 -1.22 -0.16
C LEU A 38 -0.71 -1.83 1.11
N VAL A 39 0.37 -2.60 0.95
CA VAL A 39 1.15 -3.18 2.04
C VAL A 39 2.63 -2.92 1.73
N PRO A 40 3.49 -2.76 2.75
CA PRO A 40 4.92 -2.67 2.53
C PRO A 40 5.40 -3.96 1.88
N ILE A 41 6.29 -3.84 0.91
CA ILE A 41 7.02 -4.99 0.39
C ILE A 41 8.10 -5.29 1.43
N ALA A 42 8.07 -6.50 1.99
CA ALA A 42 9.14 -6.97 2.88
C ALA A 42 10.47 -6.82 2.14
N ASP A 43 11.41 -6.13 2.77
CA ASP A 43 12.72 -5.86 2.20
C ASP A 43 13.39 -7.19 1.83
N LYS A 44 13.62 -7.39 0.53
CA LYS A 44 14.31 -8.58 0.02
C LYS A 44 15.84 -8.49 0.23
N HIS A 45 16.34 -7.67 1.14
CA HIS A 45 17.76 -7.65 1.54
C HIS A 45 18.01 -8.31 2.91
N GLY A 46 17.12 -9.21 3.34
CA GLY A 46 17.26 -10.02 4.57
C GLY A 46 17.47 -11.53 4.38
N GLY A 47 17.69 -12.00 3.15
CA GLY A 47 17.99 -13.40 2.82
C GLY A 47 18.08 -13.43 1.31
N GLU A 48 19.23 -13.67 0.69
CA GLU A 48 20.07 -14.83 0.87
C GLU A 48 21.53 -14.37 0.72
N GLY A 49 22.43 -14.98 1.48
CA GLY A 49 23.85 -14.80 1.24
C GLY A 49 24.14 -15.07 -0.23
N TRP A 50 24.63 -14.05 -0.93
CA TRP A 50 25.42 -14.30 -2.11
C TRP A 50 26.67 -15.02 -1.62
N GLN A 51 26.67 -16.34 -1.77
CA GLN A 51 27.80 -17.22 -1.54
C GLN A 51 28.27 -17.77 -2.89
#